data_AF-A0A2D7J873-F1
#
_entry.id   AF-A0A2D7J873-F1
#
_cell.length_a   1.000
_cell.length_b   1.000
_cell.length_c   1.000
_cell.angle_alpha   90.00
_cell.angle_beta   90.00
_cell.angle_gamma   90.00
#
_symmetry.space_group_name_H-M   'P 1'
#
loop_
_entity.id
_entity.type
_entity.pdbx_description
1 polymer ?
#
loop_
_entity_poly.entity_id
_entity_poly.type
_entity_poly.pdbx_seq_one_letter_code
_entity_poly.pdbx_strand_id
1 'polypeptide(L)'
;MRVIHDIHGGIHPPERKALSQPGTLQSLALPPLLVLPLRQHLGVPARPVVAVGDAVLGGQMLAEANGVMSVPIHAPTSGTVRAIESRPIAHASGLEDICIELETDGQDQWVVLEGMPDWRDREPTMLAEQIRSAGIAGMGGAGFPTAVKLTPGPQRPIELLLINGTECEPYITADDTLMQCYADQLIEGAMILAHILGADSTLIGIEDNKPEAIACVQAAVVKANASIEIASFPTKYPSGGEKQVIEILTGVQVPSGGIPADIGIVCLNPGTAVAAREAIVEGKPLTHRIVTLTGEALSQPCNTLACLGTPIDHLLQEAGWAAEVRQRVIHGGPMMGFAVSNLDAPVTKITNCVLAPTQSELPLPAEPKPCIRCGHCAEACPASLLPQQLYWYARAKDQEQLTTHRLFDCIECGACAYVCPSHIPLVQYYRAAKGQIRDSEQERKRSDNSRERFEARESRLAEEEAAREAKRAARKAAAQQQATSGGVDPVQAAIERAKAKKAQQGSPE
;
A
#
# COMPACT_ATOMS: atom_id res chain seq x y z
N MET A 1 -11.33 -8.22 31.52
CA MET A 1 -11.13 -6.87 30.97
C MET A 1 -9.63 -6.70 30.81
N ARG A 2 -9.14 -6.54 29.58
CA ARG A 2 -7.71 -6.36 29.28
C ARG A 2 -7.18 -5.05 29.86
N VAL A 3 -5.90 -5.03 30.22
CA VAL A 3 -5.22 -3.82 30.67
C VAL A 3 -5.02 -2.91 29.47
N ILE A 4 -5.48 -1.66 29.57
CA ILE A 4 -5.27 -0.62 28.56
C ILE A 4 -4.07 0.22 29.01
N HIS A 5 -3.11 0.40 28.10
CA HIS A 5 -1.90 1.17 28.31
C HIS A 5 -2.05 2.57 27.70
N ASP A 6 -1.30 3.55 28.22
CA ASP A 6 -1.20 4.88 27.61
C ASP A 6 0.06 4.96 26.75
N ILE A 7 0.03 5.83 25.73
CA ILE A 7 1.17 6.13 24.86
C ILE A 7 1.72 7.52 25.16
N HIS A 8 3.03 7.68 24.95
CA HIS A 8 3.65 9.01 25.02
C HIS A 8 3.04 9.96 23.99
N GLY A 9 2.93 11.23 24.35
CA GLY A 9 2.43 12.29 23.46
C GLY A 9 1.02 12.09 22.96
N GLY A 10 0.72 12.60 21.76
CA GLY A 10 -0.64 12.70 21.21
C GLY A 10 -1.35 14.01 21.56
N ILE A 11 -2.52 14.21 20.95
CA ILE A 11 -3.34 15.42 21.04
C ILE A 11 -4.84 15.08 20.97
N HIS A 12 -5.70 16.05 21.31
CA HIS A 12 -7.15 15.93 21.25
C HIS A 12 -7.75 17.02 20.34
N PRO A 13 -7.63 16.89 19.00
CA PRO A 13 -8.30 17.78 18.07
C PRO A 13 -9.83 17.61 18.18
N PRO A 14 -10.63 18.65 17.85
CA PRO A 14 -12.09 18.51 17.77
C PRO A 14 -12.48 17.39 16.80
N GLU A 15 -13.26 16.41 17.27
CA GLU A 15 -13.50 15.18 16.53
C GLU A 15 -14.41 15.38 15.30
N ARG A 16 -15.48 16.16 15.44
CA ARG A 16 -16.42 16.53 14.37
C ARG A 16 -17.05 15.37 13.57
N LYS A 17 -17.07 14.17 14.14
CA LYS A 17 -17.61 12.94 13.54
C LYS A 17 -19.13 12.99 13.30
N ALA A 18 -19.87 13.73 14.10
CA ALA A 18 -21.33 13.78 14.00
C ALA A 18 -21.86 14.35 12.67
N LEU A 19 -21.04 15.12 11.93
CA LEU A 19 -21.45 15.76 10.67
C LEU A 19 -21.94 14.74 9.63
N SER A 20 -21.20 13.64 9.46
CA SER A 20 -21.47 12.61 8.45
C SER A 20 -22.40 11.49 8.90
N GLN A 21 -23.01 11.62 10.09
CA GLN A 21 -24.01 10.70 10.63
C GLN A 21 -23.56 9.21 10.60
N PRO A 22 -22.61 8.80 11.46
CA PRO A 22 -22.15 7.43 11.53
C PRO A 22 -23.28 6.41 11.61
N GLY A 23 -23.13 5.27 10.95
CA GLY A 23 -24.12 4.20 10.94
C GLY A 23 -25.24 4.34 9.89
N THR A 24 -25.21 5.40 9.08
CA THR A 24 -26.10 5.56 7.93
C THR A 24 -25.31 5.57 6.64
N LEU A 25 -25.79 4.82 5.64
CA LEU A 25 -25.22 4.81 4.29
C LEU A 25 -26.19 5.45 3.31
N GLN A 26 -25.72 6.51 2.65
CA GLN A 26 -26.45 7.15 1.56
C GLN A 26 -26.08 6.49 0.24
N SER A 27 -27.11 6.13 -0.54
CA SER A 27 -26.92 5.70 -1.92
C SER A 27 -26.74 6.93 -2.80
N LEU A 28 -25.64 6.95 -3.56
CA LEU A 28 -25.37 7.99 -4.56
C LEU A 28 -25.56 7.40 -5.95
N ALA A 29 -25.83 8.27 -6.93
CA ALA A 29 -25.96 7.84 -8.31
C ALA A 29 -24.64 7.23 -8.82
N LEU A 30 -24.75 6.18 -9.63
CA LEU A 30 -23.60 5.62 -10.34
C LEU A 30 -23.03 6.70 -11.28
N PRO A 31 -21.73 7.03 -11.20
CA PRO A 31 -21.14 8.02 -12.09
C PRO A 31 -21.12 7.50 -13.53
N PRO A 32 -21.27 8.38 -14.54
CA PRO A 32 -21.20 7.99 -15.95
C PRO A 32 -19.79 7.53 -16.37
N LEU A 33 -18.76 7.93 -15.62
CA LEU A 33 -17.37 7.61 -15.89
C LEU A 33 -16.65 7.26 -14.59
N LEU A 34 -15.95 6.14 -14.59
CA LEU A 34 -15.04 5.71 -13.53
C LEU A 34 -13.59 5.80 -14.05
N VAL A 35 -12.70 6.38 -13.25
CA VAL A 35 -11.26 6.48 -13.56
C VAL A 35 -10.51 5.58 -12.58
N LEU A 36 -9.96 4.47 -13.05
CA LEU A 36 -9.31 3.47 -12.20
C LEU A 36 -7.79 3.53 -12.36
N PRO A 37 -7.05 4.16 -11.42
CA PRO A 37 -5.59 4.19 -11.50
C PRO A 37 -5.01 2.80 -11.43
N LEU A 38 -4.00 2.51 -12.23
CA LEU A 38 -3.30 1.21 -12.18
C LEU A 38 -2.50 1.02 -10.89
N ARG A 39 -2.24 2.11 -10.16
CA ARG A 39 -1.59 2.11 -8.85
C ARG A 39 -2.58 2.56 -7.76
N GLN A 40 -3.14 1.59 -7.05
CA GLN A 40 -4.01 1.84 -5.87
C GLN A 40 -3.47 1.18 -4.59
N HIS A 41 -2.17 0.92 -4.58
CA HIS A 41 -1.46 0.19 -3.54
C HIS A 41 0.02 0.64 -3.53
N LEU A 42 0.78 0.22 -2.52
CA LEU A 42 2.17 0.66 -2.33
C LEU A 42 3.14 0.18 -3.43
N GLY A 43 2.92 -0.98 -4.05
CA GLY A 43 3.82 -1.53 -5.07
C GLY A 43 3.69 -0.91 -6.47
N VAL A 44 4.27 -1.61 -7.45
CA VAL A 44 4.31 -1.17 -8.86
C VAL A 44 2.95 -1.30 -9.54
N PRO A 45 2.57 -0.40 -10.47
CA PRO A 45 1.27 -0.43 -11.14
C PRO A 45 0.89 -1.82 -11.70
N ALA A 46 -0.39 -2.17 -11.55
CA ALA A 46 -1.00 -3.32 -12.18
C ALA A 46 -0.94 -3.21 -13.71
N ARG A 47 -1.00 -4.35 -14.42
CA ARG A 47 -0.93 -4.39 -15.89
C ARG A 47 -2.33 -4.57 -16.46
N PRO A 48 -2.82 -3.67 -17.34
CA PRO A 48 -4.11 -3.85 -17.99
C PRO A 48 -4.16 -5.19 -18.74
N VAL A 49 -5.28 -5.90 -18.61
CA VAL A 49 -5.60 -7.12 -19.38
C VAL A 49 -6.77 -6.90 -20.34
N VAL A 50 -7.30 -5.68 -20.37
CA VAL A 50 -8.35 -5.21 -21.28
C VAL A 50 -7.80 -4.16 -22.25
N ALA A 51 -8.49 -3.95 -23.36
CA ALA A 51 -8.19 -2.95 -24.37
C ALA A 51 -9.30 -1.90 -24.47
N VAL A 52 -8.96 -0.75 -25.07
CA VAL A 52 -9.95 0.29 -25.39
C VAL A 52 -11.00 -0.26 -26.34
N GLY A 53 -12.27 -0.07 -26.00
CA GLY A 53 -13.45 -0.58 -26.72
C GLY A 53 -14.02 -1.89 -26.17
N ASP A 54 -13.34 -2.55 -25.22
CA ASP A 54 -13.85 -3.77 -24.60
C ASP A 54 -15.08 -3.48 -23.73
N ALA A 55 -16.13 -4.28 -23.90
CA ALA A 55 -17.25 -4.34 -22.96
C ALA A 55 -16.85 -5.21 -21.76
N VAL A 56 -17.15 -4.75 -20.55
CA VAL A 56 -16.78 -5.42 -19.29
C VAL A 56 -17.98 -5.50 -18.36
N LEU A 57 -18.00 -6.55 -17.52
CA LEU A 57 -19.00 -6.74 -16.48
C LEU A 57 -18.44 -6.36 -15.10
N GLY A 58 -19.32 -5.98 -14.18
CA GLY A 58 -18.98 -5.79 -12.76
C GLY A 58 -18.28 -7.03 -12.19
N GLY A 59 -17.20 -6.81 -11.45
CA GLY A 59 -16.33 -7.84 -10.90
C GLY A 59 -15.32 -8.44 -11.89
N GLN A 60 -15.38 -8.12 -13.18
CA GLN A 60 -14.38 -8.58 -14.15
C GLN A 60 -13.00 -7.94 -13.86
N MET A 61 -11.93 -8.73 -13.95
CA MET A 61 -10.57 -8.21 -13.81
C MET A 61 -10.21 -7.33 -15.02
N LEU A 62 -9.77 -6.10 -14.73
CA LEU A 62 -9.33 -5.11 -15.71
C LEU A 62 -7.80 -5.01 -15.79
N ALA A 63 -7.12 -5.27 -14.67
CA ALA A 63 -5.67 -5.29 -14.62
C ALA A 63 -5.15 -6.36 -13.64
N GLU A 64 -4.13 -7.10 -14.05
CA GLU A 64 -3.47 -8.13 -13.24
C GLU A 64 -2.35 -7.54 -12.36
N ALA A 65 -2.05 -8.21 -11.24
CA ALA A 65 -0.97 -7.81 -10.36
C ALA A 65 0.41 -7.95 -11.01
N ASN A 66 1.26 -6.95 -10.82
CA ASN A 66 2.65 -6.95 -11.29
C ASN A 66 3.61 -7.24 -10.13
N GLY A 67 3.73 -8.52 -9.76
CA GLY A 67 4.56 -8.98 -8.65
C GLY A 67 3.87 -8.91 -7.28
N VAL A 68 4.60 -9.30 -6.23
CA VAL A 68 4.04 -9.57 -4.88
C VAL A 68 3.47 -8.32 -4.19
N MET A 69 4.04 -7.14 -4.49
CA MET A 69 3.60 -5.88 -3.89
C MET A 69 2.47 -5.18 -4.66
N SER A 70 1.94 -5.80 -5.71
CA SER A 70 0.84 -5.30 -6.53
C SER A 70 -0.41 -6.14 -6.32
N VAL A 71 -1.60 -5.56 -6.55
CA VAL A 71 -2.88 -6.28 -6.49
C VAL A 71 -3.73 -5.98 -7.72
N PRO A 72 -4.57 -6.93 -8.19
CA PRO A 72 -5.42 -6.73 -9.35
C PRO A 72 -6.45 -5.59 -9.17
N ILE A 73 -6.99 -5.13 -10.29
CA ILE A 73 -8.08 -4.14 -10.37
C ILE A 73 -9.25 -4.77 -11.11
N HIS A 74 -10.45 -4.55 -10.59
CA HIS A 74 -11.69 -5.10 -11.15
C HIS A 74 -12.65 -3.97 -11.49
N ALA A 75 -13.53 -4.22 -12.45
CA ALA A 75 -14.60 -3.31 -12.83
C ALA A 75 -15.61 -3.19 -11.69
N PRO A 76 -15.92 -1.99 -11.19
CA PRO A 76 -16.94 -1.82 -10.16
C PRO A 76 -18.37 -2.09 -10.63
N THR A 77 -18.61 -1.98 -11.94
CA THR A 77 -19.92 -2.13 -12.58
C THR A 77 -19.71 -2.48 -14.06
N SER A 78 -20.78 -2.75 -14.81
CA SER A 78 -20.73 -2.97 -16.26
C SER A 78 -20.51 -1.69 -17.05
N GLY A 79 -19.87 -1.82 -18.21
CA GLY A 79 -19.59 -0.68 -19.07
C GLY A 79 -18.62 -0.99 -20.20
N THR A 80 -18.06 0.06 -20.78
CA THR A 80 -17.06 -0.03 -21.87
C THR A 80 -15.76 0.66 -21.46
N VAL A 81 -14.63 0.01 -21.75
CA VAL A 81 -13.30 0.62 -21.55
C VAL A 81 -13.14 1.73 -22.57
N ARG A 82 -13.25 2.97 -22.11
CA ARG A 82 -13.20 4.17 -22.96
C ARG A 82 -11.77 4.56 -23.32
N ALA A 83 -10.85 4.47 -22.36
CA ALA A 83 -9.46 4.86 -22.54
C ALA A 83 -8.53 4.16 -21.54
N ILE A 84 -7.24 4.06 -21.88
CA ILE A 84 -6.16 3.67 -20.96
C ILE A 84 -5.03 4.69 -21.13
N GLU A 85 -5.01 5.72 -20.28
CA GLU A 85 -4.13 6.88 -20.47
C GLU A 85 -3.82 7.61 -19.16
N SER A 86 -2.94 8.61 -19.22
CA SER A 86 -2.57 9.45 -18.06
C SER A 86 -3.78 10.26 -17.60
N ARG A 87 -4.14 10.13 -16.33
CA ARG A 87 -5.22 10.91 -15.70
C ARG A 87 -4.80 11.41 -14.31
N PRO A 88 -5.43 12.49 -13.82
CA PRO A 88 -5.21 12.99 -12.47
C PRO A 88 -5.47 11.90 -11.42
N ILE A 89 -4.57 11.80 -10.44
CA ILE A 89 -4.76 10.94 -9.27
C ILE A 89 -4.76 11.76 -7.99
N ALA A 90 -5.39 11.23 -6.94
CA ALA A 90 -5.41 11.86 -5.62
C ALA A 90 -4.00 11.80 -5.01
N HIS A 91 -3.20 12.83 -5.24
CA HIS A 91 -1.85 12.97 -4.70
C HIS A 91 -1.54 14.42 -4.33
N ALA A 92 -0.77 14.63 -3.26
CA ALA A 92 -0.44 15.95 -2.72
C ALA A 92 0.31 16.89 -3.70
N SER A 93 0.93 16.34 -4.74
CA SER A 93 1.65 17.09 -5.77
C SER A 93 0.86 17.29 -7.07
N GLY A 94 -0.38 16.79 -7.15
CA GLY A 94 -1.15 16.80 -8.40
C GLY A 94 -0.55 15.90 -9.49
N LEU A 95 0.03 14.76 -9.09
CA LEU A 95 0.55 13.76 -10.03
C LEU A 95 -0.56 13.19 -10.90
N GLU A 96 -0.17 12.75 -12.08
CA GLU A 96 -0.97 11.90 -12.94
C GLU A 96 -0.36 10.48 -12.98
N ASP A 97 -1.19 9.48 -13.23
CA ASP A 97 -0.74 8.11 -13.49
C ASP A 97 -1.63 7.49 -14.58
N ILE A 98 -1.18 6.37 -15.15
CA ILE A 98 -1.98 5.63 -16.13
C ILE A 98 -3.21 5.04 -15.43
N CYS A 99 -4.37 5.34 -15.98
CA CYS A 99 -5.67 4.93 -15.48
C CYS A 99 -6.47 4.23 -16.58
N ILE A 100 -7.37 3.32 -16.18
CA ILE A 100 -8.41 2.78 -17.05
C ILE A 100 -9.66 3.62 -16.86
N GLU A 101 -10.17 4.21 -17.93
CA GLU A 101 -11.47 4.88 -17.93
C GLU A 101 -12.57 3.89 -18.34
N LEU A 102 -13.54 3.71 -17.45
CA LEU A 102 -14.70 2.86 -17.66
C LEU A 102 -15.95 3.75 -17.77
N GLU A 103 -16.50 3.82 -18.98
CA GLU A 103 -17.81 4.45 -19.22
C GLU A 103 -18.90 3.48 -18.76
N THR A 104 -19.71 3.89 -17.79
CA THR A 104 -20.74 3.03 -17.19
C THR A 104 -21.97 2.97 -18.09
N ASP A 105 -22.58 1.79 -18.18
CA ASP A 105 -23.79 1.59 -18.99
C ASP A 105 -25.10 1.72 -18.19
N GLY A 106 -24.98 1.93 -16.87
CA GLY A 106 -26.10 2.03 -15.93
C GLY A 106 -26.86 0.72 -15.68
N GLN A 107 -26.39 -0.41 -16.22
CA GLN A 107 -27.06 -1.70 -16.10
C GLN A 107 -26.61 -2.51 -14.88
N ASP A 108 -25.43 -2.20 -14.35
CA ASP A 108 -24.80 -2.90 -13.23
C ASP A 108 -24.86 -4.43 -13.35
N GLN A 109 -24.47 -4.95 -14.52
CA GLN A 109 -24.40 -6.39 -14.77
C GLN A 109 -23.07 -6.95 -14.28
N TRP A 110 -23.12 -8.11 -13.61
CA TRP A 110 -21.97 -8.71 -12.95
C TRP A 110 -21.57 -10.04 -13.60
N VAL A 111 -20.28 -10.37 -13.49
CA VAL A 111 -19.80 -11.73 -13.70
C VAL A 111 -20.41 -12.67 -12.66
N VAL A 112 -20.42 -13.98 -12.96
CA VAL A 112 -20.78 -14.98 -11.94
C VAL A 112 -19.69 -14.96 -10.86
N LEU A 113 -20.11 -14.74 -9.62
CA LEU A 113 -19.21 -14.74 -8.47
C LEU A 113 -19.17 -16.14 -7.86
N GLU A 114 -17.97 -16.69 -7.72
CA GLU A 114 -17.73 -18.02 -7.14
C GLU A 114 -17.01 -17.87 -5.80
N GLY A 115 -17.77 -18.03 -4.72
CA GLY A 115 -17.26 -18.00 -3.36
C GLY A 115 -16.98 -19.38 -2.75
N MET A 116 -16.40 -19.36 -1.56
CA MET A 116 -16.03 -20.49 -0.73
C MET A 116 -16.65 -20.33 0.67
N PRO A 117 -17.97 -20.54 0.84
CA PRO A 117 -18.63 -20.39 2.14
C PRO A 117 -18.09 -21.37 3.19
N ASP A 118 -17.65 -22.55 2.77
CA ASP A 118 -17.01 -23.58 3.63
C ASP A 118 -15.50 -23.32 3.79
N TRP A 119 -15.12 -22.07 4.03
CA TRP A 119 -13.71 -21.64 4.11
C TRP A 119 -12.91 -22.33 5.23
N ARG A 120 -13.58 -22.87 6.26
CA ARG A 120 -12.93 -23.58 7.38
C ARG A 120 -12.19 -24.84 6.95
N ASP A 121 -12.67 -25.49 5.88
CA ASP A 121 -12.08 -26.72 5.35
C ASP A 121 -11.09 -26.44 4.20
N ARG A 122 -10.75 -25.17 3.97
CA ARG A 122 -9.84 -24.74 2.91
C ARG A 122 -8.46 -24.44 3.46
N GLU A 123 -7.46 -24.73 2.65
CA GLU A 123 -6.06 -24.43 2.94
C GLU A 123 -5.86 -22.90 3.07
N PRO A 124 -5.20 -22.42 4.15
CA PRO A 124 -4.92 -21.01 4.35
C PRO A 124 -4.27 -20.29 3.15
N THR A 125 -3.39 -20.99 2.43
CA THR A 125 -2.70 -20.46 1.25
C THR A 125 -3.65 -20.20 0.09
N MET A 126 -4.67 -21.03 -0.10
CA MET A 126 -5.70 -20.84 -1.12
C MET A 126 -6.58 -19.63 -0.79
N LEU A 127 -6.94 -19.46 0.48
CA LEU A 127 -7.71 -18.31 0.94
C LEU A 127 -6.92 -17.00 0.80
N ALA A 128 -5.64 -17.00 1.16
CA ALA A 128 -4.75 -15.85 0.96
C ALA A 128 -4.61 -15.49 -0.54
N GLU A 129 -4.53 -16.49 -1.42
CA GLU A 129 -4.48 -16.28 -2.87
C GLU A 129 -5.80 -15.73 -3.43
N GLN A 130 -6.95 -16.17 -2.91
CA GLN A 130 -8.25 -15.61 -3.28
C GLN A 130 -8.35 -14.13 -2.87
N ILE A 131 -7.89 -13.78 -1.66
CA ILE A 131 -7.80 -12.37 -1.20
C ILE A 131 -6.88 -11.55 -2.10
N ARG A 132 -5.75 -12.12 -2.54
CA ARG A 132 -4.85 -11.48 -3.50
C ARG A 132 -5.55 -11.25 -4.84
N SER A 133 -6.16 -12.29 -5.38
CA SER A 133 -6.84 -12.27 -6.68
C SER A 133 -8.01 -11.31 -6.71
N ALA A 134 -8.73 -11.15 -5.59
CA ALA A 134 -9.81 -10.18 -5.41
C ALA A 134 -9.34 -8.71 -5.36
N GLY A 135 -8.04 -8.44 -5.40
CA GLY A 135 -7.52 -7.08 -5.45
C GLY A 135 -7.45 -6.37 -4.09
N ILE A 136 -7.49 -7.09 -2.98
CA ILE A 136 -7.60 -6.46 -1.65
C ILE A 136 -6.25 -5.87 -1.21
N ALA A 137 -6.25 -4.57 -0.95
CA ALA A 137 -5.16 -3.85 -0.30
C ALA A 137 -5.66 -3.25 1.03
N GLY A 138 -4.76 -3.08 1.99
CA GLY A 138 -5.07 -2.55 3.31
C GLY A 138 -5.72 -1.17 3.23
N MET A 139 -6.99 -1.09 3.64
CA MET A 139 -7.84 0.10 3.46
C MET A 139 -7.67 1.18 4.53
N GLY A 140 -6.80 0.94 5.52
CA GLY A 140 -6.42 1.91 6.56
C GLY A 140 -5.46 3.02 6.11
N GLY A 141 -5.18 3.14 4.80
CA GLY A 141 -4.50 4.29 4.20
C GLY A 141 -3.24 3.97 3.39
N ALA A 142 -2.38 3.07 3.85
CA ALA A 142 -1.10 2.79 3.16
C ALA A 142 -1.23 1.93 1.89
N GLY A 143 -2.35 1.22 1.70
CA GLY A 143 -2.57 0.38 0.52
C GLY A 143 -1.59 -0.78 0.40
N PHE A 144 -1.16 -1.37 1.52
CA PHE A 144 -0.29 -2.54 1.50
C PHE A 144 -1.09 -3.79 1.08
N PRO A 145 -0.63 -4.62 0.13
CA PRO A 145 -1.36 -5.82 -0.28
C PRO A 145 -1.71 -6.73 0.90
N THR A 146 -2.99 -7.03 1.09
CA THR A 146 -3.46 -7.76 2.28
C THR A 146 -2.87 -9.17 2.33
N ALA A 147 -2.78 -9.85 1.19
CA ALA A 147 -2.20 -11.19 1.11
C ALA A 147 -0.76 -11.26 1.64
N VAL A 148 0.05 -10.20 1.44
CA VAL A 148 1.42 -10.14 1.97
C VAL A 148 1.43 -10.05 3.50
N LYS A 149 0.46 -9.35 4.11
CA LYS A 149 0.27 -9.33 5.57
C LYS A 149 -0.25 -10.67 6.11
N LEU A 150 -0.94 -11.47 5.29
CA LEU A 150 -1.49 -12.77 5.66
C LEU A 150 -0.52 -13.93 5.53
N THR A 151 0.60 -13.72 4.84
CA THR A 151 1.70 -14.67 4.76
C THR A 151 2.98 -14.07 5.37
N PRO A 152 2.97 -13.69 6.67
CA PRO A 152 4.20 -13.31 7.35
C PRO A 152 5.12 -14.54 7.32
N GLY A 153 6.38 -14.36 6.91
CA GLY A 153 7.29 -15.49 6.70
C GLY A 153 7.43 -16.40 7.93
N PRO A 154 8.07 -17.58 7.80
CA PRO A 154 8.06 -18.64 8.82
C PRO A 154 8.85 -18.30 10.11
N GLN A 155 9.31 -17.06 10.28
CA GLN A 155 10.21 -16.68 11.37
C GLN A 155 9.53 -16.69 12.74
N ARG A 156 8.26 -16.31 12.81
CA ARG A 156 7.50 -16.25 14.05
C ARG A 156 6.01 -16.56 13.81
N PRO A 157 5.38 -17.42 14.61
CA PRO A 157 3.93 -17.61 14.56
C PRO A 157 3.21 -16.31 14.95
N ILE A 158 2.00 -16.13 14.42
CA ILE A 158 1.16 -14.99 14.77
C ILE A 158 0.33 -15.37 16.00
N GLU A 159 0.58 -14.68 17.11
CA GLU A 159 -0.10 -14.88 18.39
C GLU A 159 -1.41 -14.07 18.44
N LEU A 160 -1.43 -12.91 17.76
CA LEU A 160 -2.55 -11.97 17.82
C LEU A 160 -2.88 -11.39 16.43
N LEU A 161 -4.13 -11.61 16.00
CA LEU A 161 -4.78 -10.78 14.99
C LEU A 161 -5.44 -9.58 15.68
N LEU A 162 -5.00 -8.37 15.32
CA LEU A 162 -5.60 -7.12 15.75
C LEU A 162 -6.39 -6.49 14.61
N ILE A 163 -7.69 -6.30 14.81
CA ILE A 163 -8.54 -5.44 13.98
C ILE A 163 -8.55 -4.04 14.60
N ASN A 164 -8.01 -3.07 13.86
CA ASN A 164 -7.86 -1.68 14.27
C ASN A 164 -9.10 -0.86 13.87
N GLY A 165 -10.13 -0.86 14.72
CA GLY A 165 -11.34 -0.04 14.60
C GLY A 165 -11.23 1.35 15.22
N THR A 166 -10.01 1.89 15.33
CA THR A 166 -9.75 3.13 16.07
C THR A 166 -10.30 4.35 15.33
N GLU A 167 -9.97 4.52 14.04
CA GLU A 167 -10.35 5.69 13.21
C GLU A 167 -10.23 7.04 13.95
N CYS A 168 -9.03 7.34 14.44
CA CYS A 168 -8.76 8.49 15.31
C CYS A 168 -8.68 9.84 14.58
N GLU A 169 -8.67 9.84 13.24
CA GLU A 169 -8.60 11.06 12.44
C GLU A 169 -9.93 11.84 12.59
N PRO A 170 -9.90 13.16 12.86
CA PRO A 170 -11.11 13.96 12.92
C PRO A 170 -11.93 13.87 11.63
N TYR A 171 -13.25 14.04 11.75
CA TYR A 171 -14.26 13.98 10.69
C TYR A 171 -14.54 12.61 10.08
N ILE A 172 -13.53 11.74 9.97
CA ILE A 172 -13.68 10.46 9.27
C ILE A 172 -14.55 9.52 10.11
N THR A 173 -15.53 8.86 9.47
CA THR A 173 -16.50 7.95 10.12
C THR A 173 -16.82 6.72 9.26
N ALA A 174 -15.93 6.38 8.32
CA ALA A 174 -16.13 5.32 7.35
C ALA A 174 -16.02 3.94 8.02
N ASP A 175 -14.99 3.73 8.85
CA ASP A 175 -14.82 2.51 9.64
C ASP A 175 -15.83 2.42 10.79
N ASP A 176 -16.17 3.55 11.42
CA ASP A 176 -17.25 3.63 12.40
C ASP A 176 -18.59 3.16 11.80
N THR A 177 -18.98 3.73 10.66
CA THR A 177 -20.17 3.32 9.91
C THR A 177 -20.11 1.86 9.49
N LEU A 178 -18.93 1.37 9.06
CA LEU A 178 -18.74 -0.04 8.72
C LEU A 178 -19.01 -0.96 9.91
N MET A 179 -18.47 -0.63 11.08
CA MET A 179 -18.67 -1.42 12.31
C MET A 179 -20.13 -1.42 12.78
N GLN A 180 -20.90 -0.38 12.46
CA GLN A 180 -22.33 -0.31 12.76
C GLN A 180 -23.19 -1.08 11.75
N CYS A 181 -22.96 -0.88 10.44
CA CYS A 181 -23.78 -1.44 9.37
C CYS A 181 -23.40 -2.88 8.99
N TYR A 182 -22.13 -3.25 9.12
CA TYR A 182 -21.56 -4.52 8.64
C TYR A 182 -20.86 -5.31 9.75
N ALA A 183 -21.34 -5.19 11.00
CA ALA A 183 -20.76 -5.86 12.15
C ALA A 183 -20.66 -7.39 11.96
N ASP A 184 -21.71 -8.02 11.45
CA ASP A 184 -21.74 -9.47 11.21
C ASP A 184 -20.66 -9.90 10.20
N GLN A 185 -20.52 -9.17 9.10
CA GLN A 185 -19.50 -9.41 8.07
C GLN A 185 -18.09 -9.14 8.61
N LEU A 186 -17.93 -8.15 9.47
CA LEU A 186 -16.67 -7.84 10.14
C LEU A 186 -16.23 -9.01 11.02
N ILE A 187 -17.12 -9.56 11.83
CA ILE A 187 -16.82 -10.70 12.70
C ILE A 187 -16.47 -11.95 11.89
N GLU A 188 -17.25 -12.28 10.86
CA GLU A 188 -16.93 -13.41 9.99
C GLU A 188 -15.59 -13.20 9.25
N GLY A 189 -15.32 -11.98 8.78
CA GLY A 189 -14.04 -11.63 8.17
C GLY A 189 -12.86 -11.75 9.13
N ALA A 190 -13.00 -11.30 10.37
CA ALA A 190 -11.99 -11.47 11.39
C ALA A 190 -11.71 -12.96 11.67
N MET A 191 -12.74 -13.81 11.70
CA MET A 191 -12.58 -15.26 11.87
C MET A 191 -11.86 -15.92 10.68
N ILE A 192 -12.19 -15.52 9.44
CA ILE A 192 -11.50 -15.99 8.23
C ILE A 192 -10.02 -15.59 8.29
N LEU A 193 -9.72 -14.34 8.61
CA LEU A 193 -8.35 -13.84 8.69
C LEU A 193 -7.55 -14.53 9.80
N ALA A 194 -8.17 -14.79 10.96
CA ALA A 194 -7.55 -15.53 12.05
C ALA A 194 -7.19 -16.97 11.63
N HIS A 195 -8.10 -17.64 10.90
CA HIS A 195 -7.86 -18.97 10.33
C HIS A 195 -6.69 -18.98 9.33
N ILE A 196 -6.64 -17.99 8.43
CA ILE A 196 -5.54 -17.87 7.46
C ILE A 196 -4.18 -17.70 8.16
N LEU A 197 -4.15 -16.86 9.20
CA LEU A 197 -2.93 -16.55 9.94
C LEU A 197 -2.52 -17.67 10.93
N GLY A 198 -3.44 -18.57 11.26
CA GLY A 198 -3.27 -19.48 12.40
C GLY A 198 -3.13 -18.73 13.73
N ALA A 199 -3.84 -17.62 13.90
CA ALA A 199 -3.70 -16.76 15.05
C ALA A 199 -4.32 -17.36 16.32
N ASP A 200 -3.58 -17.36 17.43
CA ASP A 200 -4.05 -17.90 18.72
C ASP A 200 -5.19 -17.07 19.31
N SER A 201 -5.18 -15.76 19.06
CA SER A 201 -6.16 -14.83 19.60
C SER A 201 -6.53 -13.74 18.59
N THR A 202 -7.75 -13.23 18.70
CA THR A 202 -8.26 -12.13 17.87
C THR A 202 -8.81 -11.03 18.77
N LEU A 203 -8.42 -9.79 18.49
CA LEU A 203 -8.79 -8.59 19.24
C LEU A 203 -9.31 -7.53 18.29
N ILE A 204 -10.42 -6.87 18.65
CA ILE A 204 -10.90 -5.66 17.98
C ILE A 204 -10.71 -4.48 18.94
N GLY A 205 -9.87 -3.53 18.54
CA GLY A 205 -9.64 -2.29 19.29
C GLY A 205 -10.53 -1.16 18.76
N ILE A 206 -11.30 -0.52 19.64
CA ILE A 206 -12.21 0.58 19.28
C ILE A 206 -12.04 1.73 20.29
N GLU A 207 -12.07 2.98 19.83
CA GLU A 207 -12.08 4.14 20.74
C GLU A 207 -13.43 4.28 21.44
N ASP A 208 -13.41 4.83 22.65
CA ASP A 208 -14.60 5.05 23.49
C ASP A 208 -15.60 6.08 22.95
N ASN A 209 -15.22 6.88 21.97
CA ASN A 209 -16.11 7.82 21.27
C ASN A 209 -17.07 7.15 20.24
N LYS A 210 -17.07 5.82 20.11
CA LYS A 210 -17.93 5.07 19.16
C LYS A 210 -18.84 4.06 19.87
N PRO A 211 -19.71 4.48 20.81
CA PRO A 211 -20.49 3.54 21.62
C PRO A 211 -21.44 2.67 20.78
N GLU A 212 -22.02 3.19 19.70
CA GLU A 212 -22.91 2.44 18.79
C GLU A 212 -22.14 1.35 18.03
N ALA A 213 -20.95 1.65 17.51
CA ALA A 213 -20.10 0.66 16.87
C ALA A 213 -19.69 -0.46 17.84
N ILE A 214 -19.29 -0.09 19.07
CA ILE A 214 -18.95 -1.06 20.11
C ILE A 214 -20.14 -1.99 20.38
N ALA A 215 -21.34 -1.44 20.53
CA ALA A 215 -22.55 -2.21 20.79
C ALA A 215 -22.88 -3.18 19.62
N CYS A 216 -22.83 -2.71 18.38
CA CYS A 216 -23.06 -3.54 17.19
C CYS A 216 -22.05 -4.67 17.07
N VAL A 217 -20.75 -4.38 17.25
CA VAL A 217 -19.68 -5.37 17.17
C VAL A 217 -19.80 -6.39 18.32
N GLN A 218 -20.11 -5.96 19.54
CA GLN A 218 -20.37 -6.85 20.67
C GLN A 218 -21.54 -7.80 20.39
N ALA A 219 -22.65 -7.28 19.86
CA ALA A 219 -23.81 -8.09 19.50
C ALA A 219 -23.47 -9.11 18.41
N ALA A 220 -22.69 -8.73 17.39
CA ALA A 220 -22.25 -9.61 16.32
C ALA A 220 -21.32 -10.73 16.83
N VAL A 221 -20.39 -10.43 17.76
CA VAL A 221 -19.53 -11.45 18.40
C VAL A 221 -20.35 -12.49 19.15
N VAL A 222 -21.32 -12.03 19.96
CA VAL A 222 -22.22 -12.92 20.71
C VAL A 222 -23.05 -13.79 19.76
N LYS A 223 -23.63 -13.18 18.71
CA LYS A 223 -24.44 -13.87 17.71
C LYS A 223 -23.65 -14.95 16.97
N ALA A 224 -22.40 -14.67 16.59
CA ALA A 224 -21.53 -15.62 15.90
C ALA A 224 -20.90 -16.67 16.83
N ASN A 225 -21.07 -16.53 18.15
CA ASN A 225 -20.32 -17.30 19.16
C ASN A 225 -18.80 -17.29 18.88
N ALA A 226 -18.28 -16.13 18.48
CA ALA A 226 -16.90 -15.98 18.05
C ALA A 226 -15.98 -15.76 19.26
N SER A 227 -14.81 -16.40 19.25
CA SER A 227 -13.76 -16.17 20.26
C SER A 227 -12.95 -14.92 19.93
N ILE A 228 -13.60 -13.75 19.97
CA ILE A 228 -12.99 -12.45 19.66
C ILE A 228 -13.13 -11.53 20.87
N GLU A 229 -12.01 -10.99 21.33
CA GLU A 229 -11.99 -9.98 22.38
C GLU A 229 -12.29 -8.59 21.78
N ILE A 230 -13.07 -7.78 22.49
CA ILE A 230 -13.29 -6.37 22.14
C ILE A 230 -12.69 -5.50 23.25
N ALA A 231 -11.81 -4.58 22.87
CA ALA A 231 -11.19 -3.64 23.80
C ALA A 231 -11.56 -2.19 23.42
N SER A 232 -12.24 -1.52 24.33
CA SER A 232 -12.49 -0.08 24.27
C SER A 232 -11.38 0.67 24.99
N PHE A 233 -10.90 1.78 24.44
CA PHE A 233 -9.85 2.60 25.06
C PHE A 233 -10.07 4.11 24.81
N PRO A 234 -9.42 5.00 25.59
CA PRO A 234 -9.62 6.44 25.48
C PRO A 234 -9.27 7.02 24.12
N THR A 235 -10.15 7.87 23.60
CA THR A 235 -9.93 8.61 22.35
C THR A 235 -8.73 9.57 22.45
N LYS A 236 -7.75 9.39 21.56
CA LYS A 236 -6.50 10.18 21.56
C LYS A 236 -5.85 10.14 20.19
N TYR A 237 -5.56 11.27 19.56
CA TYR A 237 -4.88 11.25 18.27
C TYR A 237 -3.35 11.19 18.44
N PRO A 238 -2.58 10.33 17.72
CA PRO A 238 -2.99 9.33 16.72
C PRO A 238 -2.94 7.89 17.26
N SER A 239 -3.82 7.54 18.21
CA SER A 239 -3.97 6.18 18.77
C SER A 239 -4.13 5.11 17.68
N GLY A 240 -4.76 5.46 16.55
CA GLY A 240 -5.02 4.55 15.44
C GLY A 240 -3.79 4.19 14.59
N GLY A 241 -2.63 4.82 14.84
CA GLY A 241 -1.38 4.39 14.24
C GLY A 241 -1.03 2.95 14.61
N GLU A 242 -0.54 2.16 13.64
CA GLU A 242 -0.33 0.71 13.82
C GLU A 242 0.53 0.38 15.06
N LYS A 243 1.60 1.15 15.29
CA LYS A 243 2.46 0.96 16.47
C LYS A 243 1.79 1.42 17.76
N GLN A 244 1.05 2.53 17.71
CA GLN A 244 0.36 3.12 18.84
C GLN A 244 -0.76 2.22 19.36
N VAL A 245 -1.64 1.72 18.48
CA VAL A 245 -2.75 0.84 18.90
C VAL A 245 -2.24 -0.48 19.47
N ILE A 246 -1.14 -1.03 18.92
CA ILE A 246 -0.50 -2.22 19.47
C ILE A 246 0.01 -1.94 20.89
N GLU A 247 0.72 -0.84 21.11
CA GLU A 247 1.21 -0.47 22.44
C GLU A 247 0.08 -0.25 23.44
N ILE A 248 -0.99 0.47 23.06
CA ILE A 248 -2.18 0.71 23.91
C ILE A 248 -2.82 -0.61 24.36
N LEU A 249 -2.93 -1.58 23.46
CA LEU A 249 -3.67 -2.82 23.71
C LEU A 249 -2.81 -3.96 24.26
N THR A 250 -1.48 -3.90 24.12
CA THR A 250 -0.60 -5.01 24.49
C THR A 250 0.53 -4.62 25.44
N GLY A 251 0.83 -3.33 25.56
CA GLY A 251 2.01 -2.81 26.26
C GLY A 251 3.33 -3.10 25.53
N VAL A 252 3.29 -3.67 24.32
CA VAL A 252 4.48 -4.02 23.52
C VAL A 252 4.67 -2.97 22.42
N GLN A 253 5.91 -2.53 22.24
CA GLN A 253 6.29 -1.61 21.15
C GLN A 253 6.86 -2.37 19.95
N VAL A 254 6.43 -2.00 18.75
CA VAL A 254 7.03 -2.49 17.50
C VAL A 254 8.39 -1.79 17.31
N PRO A 255 9.50 -2.54 17.16
CA PRO A 255 10.83 -1.96 17.05
C PRO A 255 10.98 -1.03 15.84
N SER A 256 11.93 -0.09 15.92
CA SER A 256 12.30 0.75 14.77
C SER A 256 12.82 -0.14 13.64
N GLY A 257 12.37 0.12 12.41
CA GLY A 257 12.67 -0.70 11.23
C GLY A 257 11.96 -2.06 11.16
N GLY A 258 11.35 -2.53 12.24
CA GLY A 258 10.57 -3.77 12.27
C GLY A 258 9.10 -3.57 11.90
N ILE A 259 8.42 -4.69 11.69
CA ILE A 259 6.98 -4.79 11.41
C ILE A 259 6.26 -5.51 12.55
N PRO A 260 4.93 -5.34 12.72
CA PRO A 260 4.17 -6.04 13.75
C PRO A 260 4.36 -7.56 13.77
N ALA A 261 4.58 -8.18 12.60
CA ALA A 261 4.80 -9.62 12.51
C ALA A 261 6.07 -10.08 13.26
N ASP A 262 7.08 -9.22 13.42
CA ASP A 262 8.30 -9.53 14.18
C ASP A 262 8.02 -9.76 15.67
N ILE A 263 6.92 -9.19 16.17
CA ILE A 263 6.42 -9.36 17.54
C ILE A 263 5.21 -10.30 17.64
N GLY A 264 4.90 -11.05 16.57
CA GLY A 264 3.81 -12.03 16.56
C GLY A 264 2.42 -11.42 16.39
N ILE A 265 2.32 -10.19 15.86
CA ILE A 265 1.05 -9.47 15.71
C ILE A 265 0.79 -9.14 14.25
N VAL A 266 -0.43 -9.34 13.76
CA VAL A 266 -0.88 -8.79 12.49
C VAL A 266 -2.00 -7.79 12.73
N CYS A 267 -1.83 -6.57 12.24
CA CYS A 267 -2.81 -5.49 12.38
C CYS A 267 -3.48 -5.17 11.03
N LEU A 268 -4.82 -5.25 11.01
CA LEU A 268 -5.66 -5.03 9.83
C LEU A 268 -6.82 -4.07 10.16
N ASN A 269 -7.31 -3.36 9.15
CA ASN A 269 -8.42 -2.42 9.28
C ASN A 269 -9.79 -3.15 9.13
N PRO A 270 -10.87 -2.73 9.80
CA PRO A 270 -12.20 -3.32 9.70
C PRO A 270 -12.70 -3.50 8.27
N GLY A 271 -12.57 -2.48 7.43
CA GLY A 271 -12.95 -2.59 6.02
C GLY A 271 -12.16 -3.67 5.28
N THR A 272 -10.88 -3.84 5.61
CA THR A 272 -10.06 -4.91 5.01
C THR A 272 -10.58 -6.29 5.39
N ALA A 273 -11.07 -6.47 6.62
CA ALA A 273 -11.69 -7.71 7.07
C ALA A 273 -13.02 -8.00 6.37
N VAL A 274 -13.89 -6.98 6.22
CA VAL A 274 -15.15 -7.12 5.46
C VAL A 274 -14.87 -7.46 4.00
N ALA A 275 -13.94 -6.77 3.34
CA ALA A 275 -13.56 -7.07 1.96
C ALA A 275 -12.99 -8.49 1.80
N ALA A 276 -12.17 -8.95 2.74
CA ALA A 276 -11.67 -10.32 2.74
C ALA A 276 -12.80 -11.34 2.86
N ARG A 277 -13.79 -11.07 3.72
CA ARG A 277 -14.99 -11.89 3.86
C ARG A 277 -15.78 -11.95 2.55
N GLU A 278 -16.04 -10.82 1.91
CA GLU A 278 -16.76 -10.77 0.62
C GLU A 278 -16.01 -11.56 -0.47
N ALA A 279 -14.70 -11.40 -0.58
CA ALA A 279 -13.87 -12.12 -1.54
C ALA A 279 -13.87 -13.64 -1.33
N ILE A 280 -13.92 -14.07 -0.07
CA ILE A 280 -13.86 -15.49 0.28
C ILE A 280 -15.25 -16.12 0.22
N VAL A 281 -16.25 -15.55 0.88
CA VAL A 281 -17.59 -16.17 1.00
C VAL A 281 -18.39 -15.99 -0.28
N GLU A 282 -18.28 -14.84 -0.93
CA GLU A 282 -19.10 -14.47 -2.09
C GLU A 282 -18.32 -14.53 -3.41
N GLY A 283 -16.98 -14.56 -3.38
CA GLY A 283 -16.16 -14.43 -4.58
C GLY A 283 -16.08 -13.00 -5.12
N LYS A 284 -16.56 -12.02 -4.35
CA LYS A 284 -16.70 -10.63 -4.78
C LYS A 284 -15.37 -9.87 -4.66
N PRO A 285 -14.83 -9.30 -5.74
CA PRO A 285 -13.60 -8.51 -5.67
C PRO A 285 -13.81 -7.12 -5.05
N LEU A 286 -12.72 -6.52 -4.57
CA LEU A 286 -12.73 -5.17 -4.01
C LEU A 286 -12.99 -4.14 -5.11
N THR A 287 -14.24 -3.70 -5.17
CA THR A 287 -14.80 -2.80 -6.20
C THR A 287 -15.42 -1.55 -5.59
N HIS A 288 -15.75 -1.60 -4.31
CA HIS A 288 -16.42 -0.54 -3.57
C HIS A 288 -15.74 -0.35 -2.22
N ARG A 289 -15.89 0.84 -1.65
CA ARG A 289 -15.55 1.09 -0.25
C ARG A 289 -16.42 2.17 0.34
N ILE A 290 -16.55 2.17 1.66
CA ILE A 290 -17.17 3.28 2.36
C ILE A 290 -16.24 4.48 2.32
N VAL A 291 -16.81 5.64 1.96
CA VAL A 291 -16.16 6.94 1.94
C VAL A 291 -17.01 7.91 2.76
N THR A 292 -16.38 8.61 3.70
CA THR A 292 -16.99 9.74 4.41
C THR A 292 -16.93 10.98 3.53
N LEU A 293 -18.08 11.58 3.24
CA LEU A 293 -18.21 12.90 2.60
C LEU A 293 -18.60 13.91 3.70
N THR A 294 -17.73 14.87 3.99
CA THR A 294 -17.90 15.72 5.17
C THR A 294 -17.34 17.13 5.00
N GLY A 295 -17.62 18.00 5.98
CA GLY A 295 -17.32 19.44 5.95
C GLY A 295 -18.58 20.29 5.75
N GLU A 296 -18.56 21.50 6.28
CA GLU A 296 -19.71 22.42 6.34
C GLU A 296 -20.10 23.02 4.98
N ALA A 297 -19.29 22.84 3.94
CA ALA A 297 -19.66 23.27 2.59
C ALA A 297 -20.50 22.25 1.85
N LEU A 298 -20.71 21.06 2.43
CA LEU A 298 -21.67 20.08 1.92
C LEU A 298 -23.01 20.34 2.61
N SER A 299 -24.07 20.44 1.81
CA SER A 299 -25.43 20.51 2.36
C SER A 299 -25.92 19.16 2.88
N GLN A 300 -25.33 18.05 2.40
CA GLN A 300 -25.64 16.69 2.84
C GLN A 300 -24.35 15.89 3.12
N PRO A 301 -23.62 16.19 4.20
CA PRO A 301 -22.53 15.32 4.66
C PRO A 301 -23.07 13.92 4.98
N CYS A 302 -22.37 12.88 4.56
CA CYS A 302 -22.82 11.49 4.72
C CYS A 302 -21.66 10.48 4.64
N ASN A 303 -21.97 9.22 4.90
CA ASN A 303 -21.15 8.10 4.48
C ASN A 303 -21.82 7.40 3.30
N THR A 304 -21.03 6.98 2.31
CA THR A 304 -21.56 6.29 1.12
C THR A 304 -20.66 5.12 0.73
N LEU A 305 -21.28 4.10 0.13
CA LEU A 305 -20.55 3.00 -0.51
C LEU A 305 -20.20 3.41 -1.95
N ALA A 306 -19.03 3.99 -2.15
CA ALA A 306 -18.59 4.49 -3.44
C ALA A 306 -17.90 3.39 -4.27
N CYS A 307 -18.18 3.36 -5.58
CA CYS A 307 -17.39 2.60 -6.54
C CYS A 307 -15.94 3.12 -6.52
N LEU A 308 -14.98 2.21 -6.58
CA LEU A 308 -13.60 2.59 -6.87
C LEU A 308 -13.55 3.25 -8.24
N GLY A 309 -12.86 4.36 -8.36
CA GLY A 309 -12.80 5.12 -9.60
C GLY A 309 -13.80 6.26 -9.73
N THR A 310 -14.77 6.40 -8.81
CA THR A 310 -15.66 7.55 -8.80
C THR A 310 -14.87 8.85 -8.66
N PRO A 311 -15.02 9.83 -9.58
CA PRO A 311 -14.38 11.13 -9.45
C PRO A 311 -14.80 11.84 -8.15
N ILE A 312 -13.87 12.56 -7.52
CA ILE A 312 -14.17 13.33 -6.30
C ILE A 312 -15.25 14.39 -6.57
N ASP A 313 -15.21 15.05 -7.75
CA ASP A 313 -16.22 16.03 -8.14
C ASP A 313 -17.64 15.43 -8.10
N HIS A 314 -17.85 14.23 -8.67
CA HIS A 314 -19.15 13.55 -8.66
C HIS A 314 -19.68 13.35 -7.23
N LEU A 315 -18.84 12.90 -6.30
CA LEU A 315 -19.22 12.72 -4.90
C LEU A 315 -19.59 14.04 -4.22
N LEU A 316 -18.84 15.11 -4.51
CA LEU A 316 -19.12 16.44 -3.96
C LEU A 316 -20.45 16.99 -4.48
N GLN A 317 -20.72 16.87 -5.78
CA GLN A 317 -21.98 17.33 -6.36
C GLN A 317 -23.18 16.58 -5.76
N GLU A 318 -23.08 15.26 -5.62
CA GLU A 318 -24.12 14.44 -5.01
C GLU A 318 -24.36 14.76 -3.52
N ALA A 319 -23.31 15.16 -2.80
CA ALA A 319 -23.42 15.65 -1.41
C ALA A 319 -23.86 17.14 -1.32
N GLY A 320 -24.23 17.74 -2.45
CA GLY A 320 -24.72 19.11 -2.53
C GLY A 320 -23.67 20.13 -2.12
N TRP A 321 -22.46 20.03 -2.68
CA TRP A 321 -21.34 20.92 -2.43
C TRP A 321 -21.58 22.34 -2.95
N ALA A 322 -21.46 23.31 -2.06
CA ALA A 322 -21.51 24.74 -2.38
C ALA A 322 -20.09 25.32 -2.31
N ALA A 323 -19.44 25.44 -3.48
CA ALA A 323 -18.05 25.89 -3.55
C ALA A 323 -17.87 27.36 -3.11
N GLU A 324 -17.03 27.58 -2.09
CA GLU A 324 -16.55 28.92 -1.72
C GLU A 324 -15.33 29.35 -2.56
N VAL A 325 -15.06 30.66 -2.61
CA VAL A 325 -13.86 31.19 -3.28
C VAL A 325 -12.60 30.64 -2.61
N ARG A 326 -11.77 29.93 -3.38
CA ARG A 326 -10.52 29.27 -2.92
C ARG A 326 -10.75 28.17 -1.87
N GLN A 327 -11.90 27.50 -1.92
CA GLN A 327 -12.13 26.37 -1.06
C GLN A 327 -11.13 25.24 -1.33
N ARG A 328 -10.64 24.62 -0.24
CA ARG A 328 -9.79 23.43 -0.31
C ARG A 328 -10.68 22.19 -0.23
N VAL A 329 -10.44 21.19 -1.06
CA VAL A 329 -10.96 19.83 -0.87
C VAL A 329 -9.80 18.97 -0.39
N ILE A 330 -10.00 18.22 0.69
CA ILE A 330 -8.98 17.42 1.34
C ILE A 330 -9.32 15.95 1.13
N HIS A 331 -8.36 15.19 0.61
CA HIS A 331 -8.39 13.73 0.59
C HIS A 331 -7.86 13.21 1.93
N GLY A 332 -8.67 12.42 2.63
CA GLY A 332 -8.42 12.01 4.01
C GLY A 332 -8.94 13.04 5.03
N GLY A 333 -8.28 13.12 6.18
CA GLY A 333 -8.65 14.04 7.27
C GLY A 333 -7.70 15.23 7.40
N PRO A 334 -7.98 16.15 8.34
CA PRO A 334 -7.24 17.41 8.45
C PRO A 334 -5.80 17.27 8.97
N MET A 335 -5.43 16.13 9.56
CA MET A 335 -4.10 15.90 10.14
C MET A 335 -3.16 15.22 9.14
N MET A 336 -3.57 14.08 8.58
CA MET A 336 -2.72 13.29 7.65
C MET A 336 -3.02 13.53 6.18
N GLY A 337 -4.22 14.01 5.86
CA GLY A 337 -4.68 14.22 4.49
C GLY A 337 -3.94 15.32 3.74
N PHE A 338 -4.34 15.53 2.49
CA PHE A 338 -3.77 16.55 1.61
C PHE A 338 -4.84 17.21 0.77
N ALA A 339 -4.59 18.47 0.39
CA ALA A 339 -5.47 19.18 -0.53
C ALA A 339 -5.36 18.59 -1.94
N VAL A 340 -6.49 18.26 -2.53
CA VAL A 340 -6.60 17.75 -3.90
C VAL A 340 -6.51 18.93 -4.86
N SER A 341 -5.67 18.81 -5.89
CA SER A 341 -5.47 19.86 -6.90
C SER A 341 -6.42 19.75 -8.10
N ASN A 342 -6.93 18.55 -8.37
CA ASN A 342 -7.89 18.29 -9.45
C ASN A 342 -8.98 17.33 -8.95
N LEU A 343 -10.24 17.75 -9.03
CA LEU A 343 -11.39 16.98 -8.54
C LEU A 343 -11.81 15.83 -9.47
N ASP A 344 -11.25 15.77 -10.68
CA ASP A 344 -11.34 14.59 -11.56
C ASP A 344 -10.58 13.39 -11.00
N ALA A 345 -9.70 13.62 -10.01
CA ALA A 345 -9.01 12.56 -9.32
C ALA A 345 -10.03 11.59 -8.67
N PRO A 346 -9.85 10.27 -8.83
CA PRO A 346 -10.82 9.30 -8.38
C PRO A 346 -10.63 8.90 -6.91
N VAL A 347 -11.70 8.38 -6.31
CA VAL A 347 -11.60 7.55 -5.11
C VAL A 347 -10.95 6.21 -5.44
N THR A 348 -10.05 5.77 -4.57
CA THR A 348 -9.26 4.54 -4.71
C THR A 348 -9.38 3.66 -3.46
N LYS A 349 -8.74 2.48 -3.48
CA LYS A 349 -8.68 1.56 -2.34
C LYS A 349 -8.23 2.17 -1.02
N ILE A 350 -7.59 3.35 -1.02
CA ILE A 350 -7.11 4.05 0.19
C ILE A 350 -7.88 5.34 0.51
N THR A 351 -8.95 5.65 -0.23
CA THR A 351 -9.74 6.88 -0.05
C THR A 351 -10.86 6.67 0.96
N ASN A 352 -10.62 6.95 2.24
CA ASN A 352 -11.63 6.82 3.30
C ASN A 352 -12.49 8.07 3.50
N CYS A 353 -12.01 9.25 3.10
CA CYS A 353 -12.68 10.51 3.36
C CYS A 353 -12.41 11.52 2.24
N VAL A 354 -13.42 12.30 1.90
CA VAL A 354 -13.33 13.56 1.16
C VAL A 354 -13.92 14.65 2.05
N LEU A 355 -13.07 15.57 2.48
CA LEU A 355 -13.43 16.68 3.37
C LEU A 355 -13.45 17.99 2.58
N ALA A 356 -14.62 18.64 2.53
CA ALA A 356 -14.83 19.95 1.91
C ALA A 356 -15.21 20.98 3.00
N PRO A 357 -14.23 21.54 3.73
CA PRO A 357 -14.52 22.44 4.82
C PRO A 357 -14.74 23.87 4.33
N THR A 358 -15.51 24.66 5.09
CA THR A 358 -15.59 26.11 4.88
C THR A 358 -14.35 26.82 5.42
N GLN A 359 -14.13 28.09 5.04
CA GLN A 359 -12.99 28.86 5.57
C GLN A 359 -13.07 29.09 7.08
N SER A 360 -14.27 29.26 7.64
CA SER A 360 -14.48 29.37 9.09
C SER A 360 -14.21 28.05 9.81
N GLU A 361 -14.53 26.95 9.15
CA GLU A 361 -14.43 25.62 9.68
C GLU A 361 -12.97 25.14 9.80
N LEU A 362 -12.22 25.29 8.72
CA LEU A 362 -10.81 24.90 8.64
C LEU A 362 -10.02 26.06 8.00
N PRO A 363 -9.64 27.08 8.80
CA PRO A 363 -8.94 28.24 8.28
C PRO A 363 -7.59 27.89 7.67
N LEU A 364 -7.10 28.76 6.80
CA LEU A 364 -5.74 28.63 6.27
C LEU A 364 -4.74 28.73 7.42
N PRO A 365 -3.66 27.93 7.39
CA PRO A 365 -2.59 28.04 8.38
C PRO A 365 -2.06 29.47 8.45
N ALA A 366 -1.85 29.97 9.66
CA ALA A 366 -1.19 31.25 9.86
C ALA A 366 0.25 31.23 9.31
N GLU A 367 0.79 32.40 8.97
CA GLU A 367 2.16 32.49 8.50
C GLU A 367 3.16 31.92 9.52
N PRO A 368 4.08 31.03 9.08
CA PRO A 368 5.06 30.43 9.98
C PRO A 368 5.97 31.50 10.61
N LYS A 369 6.08 31.46 11.93
CA LYS A 369 6.97 32.32 12.72
C LYS A 369 8.26 31.57 13.09
N PRO A 370 9.34 32.27 13.48
CA PRO A 370 10.54 31.62 14.00
C PRO A 370 10.25 30.68 15.18
N CYS A 371 10.99 29.58 15.25
CA CYS A 371 10.87 28.62 16.34
C CYS A 371 11.34 29.24 17.66
N ILE A 372 10.48 29.22 18.69
CA ILE A 372 10.76 29.74 20.04
C ILE A 372 11.32 28.68 21.01
N ARG A 373 11.56 27.45 20.53
CA ARG A 373 12.12 26.33 21.31
C ARG A 373 11.32 25.98 22.58
N CYS A 374 9.99 26.01 22.50
CA CYS A 374 9.12 25.73 23.65
C CYS A 374 9.02 24.25 24.06
N GLY A 375 9.46 23.29 23.24
CA GLY A 375 9.41 21.85 23.60
C GLY A 375 8.08 21.14 23.33
N HIS A 376 6.95 21.84 23.16
CA HIS A 376 5.62 21.22 22.97
C HIS A 376 5.57 20.16 21.86
N CYS A 377 6.32 20.35 20.78
CA CYS A 377 6.36 19.40 19.67
C CYS A 377 6.94 18.03 20.07
N ALA A 378 7.88 17.98 21.02
CA ALA A 378 8.47 16.74 21.53
C ALA A 378 7.55 16.07 22.54
N GLU A 379 6.88 16.85 23.39
CA GLU A 379 5.85 16.35 24.31
C GLU A 379 4.70 15.71 23.55
N ALA A 380 4.23 16.32 22.46
CA ALA A 380 3.12 15.82 21.65
C ALA A 380 3.51 14.67 20.69
N CYS A 381 4.80 14.35 20.52
CA CYS A 381 5.23 13.39 19.51
C CYS A 381 4.98 11.94 19.97
N PRO A 382 4.10 11.16 19.31
CA PRO A 382 3.77 9.79 19.74
C PRO A 382 4.85 8.76 19.42
N ALA A 383 5.88 9.14 18.66
CA ALA A 383 7.05 8.33 18.37
C ALA A 383 8.25 8.70 19.27
N SER A 384 8.04 9.56 20.27
CA SER A 384 9.08 10.03 21.20
C SER A 384 10.31 10.62 20.49
N LEU A 385 10.12 11.22 19.31
CA LEU A 385 11.16 11.91 18.56
C LEU A 385 11.40 13.32 19.10
N LEU A 386 12.39 14.01 18.54
CA LEU A 386 12.68 15.42 18.81
C LEU A 386 12.37 16.29 17.56
N PRO A 387 11.08 16.60 17.28
CA PRO A 387 10.70 17.37 16.09
C PRO A 387 11.44 18.69 15.94
N GLN A 388 11.69 19.39 17.05
CA GLN A 388 12.46 20.63 17.05
C GLN A 388 13.86 20.46 16.46
N GLN A 389 14.57 19.36 16.75
CA GLN A 389 15.90 19.08 16.20
C GLN A 389 15.80 18.64 14.75
N LEU A 390 14.91 17.69 14.45
CA LEU A 390 14.65 17.22 13.08
C LEU A 390 14.32 18.37 12.13
N TYR A 391 13.61 19.40 12.61
CA TYR A 391 13.31 20.59 11.83
C TYR A 391 14.56 21.38 11.43
N TRP A 392 15.49 21.60 12.37
CA TRP A 392 16.74 22.30 12.06
C TRP A 392 17.61 21.50 11.09
N TYR A 393 17.75 20.19 11.29
CA TYR A 393 18.48 19.32 10.36
C TYR A 393 17.82 19.26 8.98
N ALA A 394 16.49 19.19 8.91
CA ALA A 394 15.75 19.23 7.65
C ALA A 394 15.95 20.57 6.91
N ARG A 395 15.94 21.69 7.63
CA ARG A 395 16.25 23.01 7.04
C ARG A 395 17.68 23.12 6.55
N ALA A 396 18.62 22.52 7.27
CA ALA A 396 20.03 22.46 6.88
C ALA A 396 20.30 21.43 5.78
N LYS A 397 19.31 20.60 5.42
CA LYS A 397 19.45 19.44 4.51
C LYS A 397 20.53 18.44 4.99
N ASP A 398 20.68 18.31 6.30
CA ASP A 398 21.67 17.42 6.93
C ASP A 398 21.11 15.99 7.02
N GLN A 399 21.31 15.21 5.96
CA GLN A 399 20.78 13.85 5.84
C GLN A 399 21.38 12.89 6.87
N GLU A 400 22.64 13.09 7.27
CA GLU A 400 23.32 12.26 8.27
C GLU A 400 22.68 12.43 9.64
N GLN A 401 22.47 13.68 10.07
CA GLN A 401 21.83 13.95 11.36
C GLN A 401 20.37 13.51 11.37
N LEU A 402 19.63 13.70 10.27
CA LEU A 402 18.25 13.22 10.15
C LEU A 402 18.14 11.69 10.29
N THR A 403 19.08 10.96 9.70
CA THR A 403 19.13 9.49 9.79
C THR A 403 19.49 9.05 11.21
N THR A 404 20.51 9.69 11.80
CA THR A 404 20.94 9.46 13.19
C THR A 404 19.80 9.69 14.20
N HIS A 405 18.98 10.72 13.97
CA HIS A 405 17.82 11.06 14.79
C HIS A 405 16.53 10.35 14.34
N ARG A 406 16.65 9.27 13.56
CA ARG A 406 15.56 8.35 13.18
C ARG A 406 14.37 9.04 12.53
N LEU A 407 14.61 9.95 11.58
CA LEU A 407 13.53 10.61 10.82
C LEU A 407 12.50 9.63 10.26
N PHE A 408 12.91 8.42 9.85
CA PHE A 408 12.02 7.40 9.30
C PHE A 408 11.05 6.77 10.30
N ASP A 409 11.27 6.93 11.62
CA ASP A 409 10.29 6.55 12.64
C ASP A 409 9.14 7.58 12.74
N CYS A 410 9.28 8.77 12.15
CA CYS A 410 8.21 9.75 12.11
C CYS A 410 7.04 9.22 11.29
N ILE A 411 5.85 9.13 11.87
CA ILE A 411 4.63 8.66 11.18
C ILE A 411 3.86 9.77 10.45
N GLU A 412 4.40 10.99 10.42
CA GLU A 412 3.81 12.14 9.71
C GLU A 412 2.38 12.53 10.15
N CYS A 413 2.02 12.25 11.42
CA CYS A 413 0.70 12.51 11.98
C CYS A 413 0.36 14.00 12.21
N GLY A 414 1.33 14.92 12.13
CA GLY A 414 1.04 16.35 12.31
C GLY A 414 0.74 16.81 13.74
N ALA A 415 0.73 15.92 14.75
CA ALA A 415 0.54 16.32 16.15
C ALA A 415 1.53 17.42 16.59
N CYS A 416 2.79 17.32 16.15
CA CYS A 416 3.82 18.32 16.43
C CYS A 416 3.57 19.68 15.77
N ALA A 417 2.98 19.70 14.57
CA ALA A 417 2.64 20.93 13.86
C ALA A 417 1.40 21.59 14.47
N TYR A 418 0.42 20.78 14.88
CA TYR A 418 -0.82 21.23 15.52
C TYR A 418 -0.55 22.02 16.82
N VAL A 419 0.35 21.53 17.68
CA VAL A 419 0.68 22.19 18.96
C VAL A 419 1.69 23.34 18.83
N CYS A 420 2.20 23.62 17.63
CA CYS A 420 3.27 24.60 17.44
C CYS A 420 2.74 26.04 17.53
N PRO A 421 3.11 26.83 18.55
CA PRO A 421 2.65 28.22 18.65
C PRO A 421 3.24 29.13 17.56
N SER A 422 4.32 28.68 16.90
CA SER A 422 4.92 29.37 15.77
C SER A 422 4.32 28.95 14.41
N HIS A 423 3.31 28.08 14.38
CA HIS A 423 2.67 27.58 13.15
C HIS A 423 3.66 27.03 12.11
N ILE A 424 4.75 26.40 12.58
CA ILE A 424 5.76 25.82 11.68
C ILE A 424 5.19 24.53 11.06
N PRO A 425 5.20 24.38 9.73
CA PRO A 425 4.67 23.19 9.06
C PRO A 425 5.68 22.02 9.12
N LEU A 426 5.97 21.55 10.34
CA LEU A 426 7.03 20.57 10.63
C LEU A 426 6.95 19.32 9.74
N VAL A 427 5.74 18.78 9.53
CA VAL A 427 5.53 17.58 8.71
C VAL A 427 5.95 17.77 7.25
N GLN A 428 5.75 18.96 6.68
CA GLN A 428 6.14 19.23 5.29
C GLN A 428 7.66 19.15 5.13
N TYR A 429 8.41 19.67 6.11
CA TYR A 429 9.87 19.53 6.13
C TYR A 429 10.31 18.07 6.23
N TYR A 430 9.63 17.27 7.06
CA TYR A 430 9.97 15.85 7.23
C TYR A 430 9.65 15.02 5.98
N ARG A 431 8.49 15.24 5.35
CA ARG A 431 8.12 14.61 4.08
C ARG A 431 9.15 14.91 2.99
N ALA A 432 9.51 16.18 2.83
CA ALA A 432 10.53 16.60 1.88
C ALA A 432 11.90 15.96 2.17
N ALA A 433 12.32 15.96 3.44
CA ALA A 433 13.59 15.37 3.85
C ALA A 433 13.64 13.85 3.63
N LYS A 434 12.58 13.11 3.96
CA LYS A 434 12.48 11.67 3.66
C LYS A 434 12.51 11.38 2.16
N GLY A 435 11.84 12.21 1.35
CA GLY A 435 11.90 12.12 -0.11
C GLY A 435 13.33 12.25 -0.61
N GLN A 436 14.04 13.29 -0.17
CA GLN A 436 15.43 13.54 -0.55
C GLN A 436 16.38 12.40 -0.15
N ILE A 437 16.19 11.81 1.04
CA ILE A 437 17.01 10.66 1.48
C ILE A 437 16.69 9.41 0.64
N ARG A 438 15.41 9.16 0.30
CA ARG A 438 15.04 8.04 -0.57
C ARG A 438 15.64 8.20 -1.97
N ASP A 439 15.61 9.41 -2.51
CA ASP A 439 16.18 9.71 -3.83
C ASP A 439 17.70 9.47 -3.82
N SER A 440 18.41 9.98 -2.80
CA SER A 440 19.87 9.78 -2.67
C SER A 440 20.24 8.31 -2.48
N GLU A 441 19.46 7.54 -1.71
CA GLU A 441 19.65 6.10 -1.58
C GLU A 441 19.42 5.34 -2.89
N GLN A 442 18.40 5.71 -3.66
CA GLN A 442 18.12 5.10 -4.97
C GLN A 442 19.23 5.40 -5.97
N GLU A 443 19.73 6.63 -6.01
CA GLU A 443 20.88 7.01 -6.85
C GLU A 443 22.13 6.23 -6.45
N ARG A 444 22.41 6.11 -5.15
CA ARG A 444 23.53 5.31 -4.64
C ARG A 444 23.40 3.84 -5.07
N LYS A 445 22.23 3.22 -4.89
CA LYS A 445 21.97 1.84 -5.34
C LYS A 445 22.13 1.68 -6.86
N ARG A 446 21.68 2.65 -7.67
CA ARG A 446 21.87 2.63 -9.13
C ARG A 446 23.35 2.71 -9.50
N SER A 447 24.10 3.56 -8.81
CA SER A 447 25.55 3.69 -8.99
C SER A 447 26.29 2.40 -8.60
N ASP A 448 25.99 1.84 -7.43
CA ASP A 448 26.59 0.59 -6.95
C ASP A 448 26.27 -0.57 -7.89
N ASN A 449 25.01 -0.75 -8.30
CA ASN A 449 24.61 -1.77 -9.28
C ASN A 449 25.32 -1.59 -10.63
N SER A 450 25.56 -0.34 -11.05
CA SER A 450 26.27 -0.06 -12.30
C SER A 450 27.76 -0.41 -12.17
N ARG A 451 28.38 -0.13 -11.01
CA ARG A 451 29.75 -0.54 -10.70
C ARG A 451 29.88 -2.06 -10.68
N GLU A 452 29.00 -2.77 -9.97
CA GLU A 452 29.00 -4.23 -9.91
C GLU A 452 28.85 -4.87 -11.30
N ARG A 453 27.95 -4.33 -12.14
CA ARG A 453 27.79 -4.79 -13.53
C ARG A 453 29.05 -4.55 -14.38
N PHE A 454 29.75 -3.44 -14.14
CA PHE A 454 30.99 -3.12 -14.83
C PHE A 454 32.12 -4.08 -14.39
N GLU A 455 32.33 -4.25 -13.09
CA GLU A 455 33.33 -5.16 -12.51
C GLU A 455 33.08 -6.62 -12.95
N ALA A 456 31.82 -7.07 -12.93
CA ALA A 456 31.46 -8.41 -13.40
C ALA A 456 31.72 -8.61 -14.91
N ARG A 457 31.51 -7.57 -15.72
CA ARG A 457 31.85 -7.60 -17.15
C ARG A 457 33.37 -7.66 -17.37
N GLU A 458 34.14 -6.90 -16.59
CA GLU A 458 35.60 -6.87 -16.67
C GLU A 458 36.21 -8.23 -16.27
N SER A 459 35.73 -8.83 -15.17
CA SER A 459 36.14 -10.18 -14.76
C SER A 459 35.86 -11.22 -15.84
N ARG A 460 34.66 -11.19 -16.46
CA ARG A 460 34.31 -12.12 -17.54
C ARG A 460 35.24 -11.96 -18.76
N LEU A 461 35.57 -10.72 -19.14
CA LEU A 461 36.49 -10.47 -20.26
C LEU A 461 37.90 -10.98 -19.95
N ALA A 462 38.39 -10.77 -18.73
CA ALA A 462 39.70 -11.26 -18.28
C ALA A 462 39.76 -12.79 -18.25
N GLU A 463 38.70 -13.47 -17.78
CA GLU A 463 38.59 -14.94 -17.82
C GLU A 463 38.58 -15.49 -19.25
N GLU A 464 37.83 -14.85 -20.15
CA GLU A 464 37.81 -15.23 -21.57
C GLU A 464 39.17 -15.07 -22.24
N GLU A 465 39.89 -13.99 -21.93
CA GLU A 465 41.23 -13.73 -22.43
C GLU A 465 42.24 -14.74 -21.89
N ALA A 466 42.25 -14.98 -20.57
CA ALA A 466 43.09 -16.01 -19.95
C ALA A 466 42.80 -17.42 -20.50
N ALA A 467 41.53 -17.76 -20.74
CA ALA A 467 41.16 -19.04 -21.35
C ALA A 467 41.63 -19.14 -22.81
N ARG A 468 41.59 -18.05 -23.58
CA ARG A 468 42.13 -17.99 -24.94
C ARG A 468 43.65 -18.15 -24.94
N GLU A 469 44.35 -17.49 -24.03
CA GLU A 469 45.80 -17.62 -23.86
C GLU A 469 46.20 -19.03 -23.43
N ALA A 470 45.51 -19.63 -22.46
CA ALA A 470 45.73 -21.01 -22.03
C ALA A 470 45.51 -22.00 -23.18
N LYS A 471 44.46 -21.83 -23.99
CA LYS A 471 44.24 -22.64 -25.20
C LYS A 471 45.36 -22.47 -26.23
N ARG A 472 45.86 -21.24 -26.44
CA ARG A 472 47.00 -20.98 -27.33
C ARG A 472 48.29 -21.63 -26.81
N ALA A 473 48.58 -21.50 -25.52
CA ALA A 473 49.73 -22.11 -24.88
C ALA A 473 49.68 -23.64 -24.94
N ALA A 474 48.52 -24.25 -24.66
CA ALA A 474 48.31 -25.69 -24.76
C ALA A 474 48.51 -26.21 -26.19
N ARG A 475 47.98 -25.50 -27.21
CA ARG A 475 48.24 -25.83 -28.62
C ARG A 475 49.72 -25.76 -28.98
N LYS A 476 50.43 -24.74 -28.49
CA LYS A 476 51.86 -24.55 -28.74
C LYS A 476 52.71 -25.65 -28.07
N ALA A 477 52.37 -26.00 -26.84
CA ALA A 477 53.01 -27.09 -26.09
C ALA A 477 52.74 -28.47 -26.73
N ALA A 478 51.51 -28.73 -27.17
CA ALA A 478 51.16 -29.98 -27.88
C ALA A 478 51.91 -30.09 -29.22
N ALA A 479 52.05 -28.99 -29.97
CA ALA A 479 52.83 -28.97 -31.20
C ALA A 479 54.33 -29.20 -30.95
N GLN A 480 54.89 -28.64 -29.86
CA GLN A 480 56.28 -28.88 -29.46
C GLN A 480 56.52 -30.31 -28.95
N GLN A 481 55.56 -30.90 -28.22
CA GLN A 481 55.63 -32.29 -27.79
C GLN A 481 55.51 -33.26 -28.96
N GLN A 482 54.65 -32.99 -29.94
CA GLN A 482 54.60 -33.76 -31.20
C GLN A 482 55.90 -33.64 -32.00
N ALA A 483 56.53 -32.46 -32.02
CA ALA A 483 57.83 -32.27 -32.66
C ALA A 483 58.99 -32.99 -31.94
N THR A 484 58.85 -33.32 -30.66
CA THR A 484 59.89 -33.98 -29.85
C THR A 484 59.66 -35.48 -29.61
N SER A 485 58.44 -36.00 -29.81
CA SER A 485 58.08 -37.41 -29.53
C SER A 485 57.85 -38.30 -30.78
N GLY A 486 57.92 -37.76 -32.00
CA GLY A 486 57.69 -38.53 -33.22
C GLY A 486 58.67 -38.18 -34.33
N GLY A 487 59.78 -38.90 -34.39
CA GLY A 487 60.67 -38.87 -35.56
C GLY A 487 60.00 -39.52 -36.76
N VAL A 488 59.23 -38.75 -37.53
CA VAL A 488 59.07 -38.83 -38.99
C VAL A 488 58.62 -37.45 -39.46
N ASP A 489 59.40 -36.83 -40.35
CA ASP A 489 59.06 -35.56 -40.97
C ASP A 489 57.72 -35.69 -41.75
N PRO A 490 56.66 -34.94 -41.39
CA PRO A 490 55.37 -35.01 -42.05
C PRO A 490 55.43 -34.68 -43.55
N VAL A 491 56.46 -33.96 -43.99
CA VAL A 491 56.72 -33.69 -45.41
C VAL A 491 57.12 -34.97 -46.15
N GLN A 492 57.88 -35.85 -45.52
CA GLN A 492 58.40 -37.07 -46.13
C GLN A 492 57.30 -38.14 -46.29
N ALA A 493 56.40 -38.26 -45.31
CA ALA A 493 55.22 -39.12 -45.39
C ALA A 493 54.20 -38.67 -46.46
N ALA A 494 54.09 -37.35 -46.71
CA ALA A 494 53.25 -36.81 -47.78
C ALA A 494 53.85 -37.09 -49.18
N ILE A 495 55.18 -37.01 -49.32
CA ILE A 495 55.89 -37.32 -50.56
C ILE A 495 55.76 -38.82 -50.92
N GLU A 496 55.82 -39.72 -49.93
CA GLU A 496 55.65 -41.16 -50.16
C GLU A 496 54.22 -41.53 -50.57
N ARG A 497 53.19 -40.91 -49.97
CA ARG A 497 51.78 -41.11 -50.39
C ARG A 497 51.52 -40.59 -51.81
N ALA A 498 52.15 -39.49 -52.20
CA ALA A 498 52.03 -38.95 -53.57
C ALA A 498 52.73 -39.85 -54.61
N LYS A 499 53.88 -40.45 -54.27
CA LYS A 499 54.57 -41.42 -55.12
C LYS A 499 53.79 -42.74 -55.27
N ALA A 500 53.19 -43.24 -54.19
CA ALA A 500 52.37 -44.46 -54.22
C ALA A 500 51.11 -44.30 -55.09
N LYS A 501 50.46 -43.13 -55.08
CA LYS A 501 49.31 -42.84 -55.96
C LYS A 501 49.69 -42.74 -57.44
N LYS A 502 50.88 -42.24 -57.77
CA LYS A 502 51.36 -42.17 -59.16
C LYS A 502 51.74 -43.54 -59.73
N ALA A 503 52.18 -44.48 -58.89
CA ALA A 503 52.50 -45.84 -59.32
C ALA A 503 51.26 -46.70 -59.66
N GLN A 504 50.08 -46.36 -59.12
CA GLN A 504 48.83 -47.08 -59.41
C GLN A 504 48.06 -46.58 -60.64
N GLN A 505 48.44 -45.44 -61.23
CA GLN A 505 47.75 -44.84 -62.39
C GLN A 505 48.48 -45.06 -63.73
N GLY A 506 49.49 -45.93 -63.78
CA GLY A 506 50.30 -46.18 -64.97
C GLY A 506 50.40 -47.66 -65.35
N SER A 507 49.29 -48.29 -65.73
CA SER A 507 49.27 -49.50 -66.57
C SER A 507 48.08 -49.39 -67.54
N PRO A 508 48.31 -49.39 -68.87
CA PRO A 508 47.26 -49.20 -69.87
C PRO A 508 46.62 -50.54 -70.28
N GLU A 509 45.30 -50.50 -70.51
CA GLU A 509 44.64 -51.13 -71.65
C GLU A 509 43.89 -50.05 -72.44
#